data_AF-A0AAV2QDJ5-F1
#
_entry.id   AF-A0AAV2QDJ5-F1
#
_cell.length_a   1.000
_cell.length_b   1.000
_cell.length_c   1.000
_cell.angle_alpha   90.00
_cell.angle_beta   90.00
_cell.angle_gamma   90.00
#
_symmetry.space_group_name_H-M   'P 1'
#
loop_
_entity.id
_entity.type
_entity.pdbx_description
1 polymer ?
#
loop_
_entity_poly.entity_id
_entity_poly.type
_entity_poly.pdbx_seq_one_letter_code
_entity_poly.pdbx_strand_id
1 'polypeptide(L)'
;VIRCTTKAVQLDPLNDLGPILVAPKHPFVMSYIYSLHYHSNCASKNYTLNRVRREIHGPGLKVMINQLVRRCLICKKHRARYLRFAYPRPKPLPIFRTKFLAPYVACGVDLAGPYKVIDGLSKIKVWITLFTCLVTRAIYLVLVKDLRASTFFRALKELSCRHSTPLLLLSDNATNFAATNKVLKIISQHIPEFEKSEGLTLQWKFIPVKAPWTGGVYERMIGNLKTNLDKMNFGQKINFEEFREHIYECERVINDRPLQQVGDKEVITPAMLLYGRKLGGGGTLSSTCVDNLLEDSKYLQKMLPQVYKDNIRRRKRFWEAFQADYLDSLRLSEVPPRPGDLWSKRIPKVGDLIMIHDVDSKIKPKRALVLKTLPSDDGAIRSCKVRIGTNESIRPVSSFRDLELNVYDTYQHQDSVGFDHKISQANITRFKELNGNCVPD
;
A
#
# COMPACT_ATOMS: atom_id res chain seq x y z
N VAL A 1 -42.83 37.90 19.66
CA VAL A 1 -42.57 36.45 19.52
C VAL A 1 -43.86 35.80 19.07
N ILE A 2 -43.93 35.28 17.84
CA ILE A 2 -45.12 34.56 17.36
C ILE A 2 -44.97 33.10 17.80
N ARG A 3 -45.99 32.52 18.44
CA ARG A 3 -45.98 31.11 18.88
C ARG A 3 -47.10 30.35 18.20
N CYS A 4 -46.83 29.10 17.85
CA CYS A 4 -47.80 28.25 17.14
C CYS A 4 -48.53 27.34 18.12
N THR A 5 -49.85 27.21 17.95
CA THR A 5 -50.66 26.20 18.63
C THR A 5 -50.39 24.84 17.98
N THR A 6 -49.94 23.87 18.77
CA THR A 6 -49.70 22.50 18.30
C THR A 6 -50.90 21.62 18.65
N LYS A 7 -51.00 20.40 18.09
CA LYS A 7 -52.05 19.43 18.46
C LYS A 7 -51.94 18.93 19.91
N ALA A 8 -50.89 19.28 20.64
CA ALA A 8 -50.61 18.86 22.01
C ALA A 8 -51.12 19.88 23.06
N VAL A 9 -52.28 20.51 22.80
CA VAL A 9 -52.87 21.58 23.63
C VAL A 9 -53.21 21.10 25.07
N GLN A 10 -53.28 19.80 25.29
CA GLN A 10 -53.64 19.18 26.58
C GLN A 10 -52.45 18.97 27.54
N LEU A 11 -51.23 19.37 27.16
CA LEU A 11 -50.06 19.30 28.05
C LEU A 11 -50.01 20.53 28.98
N ASP A 12 -49.46 20.33 30.18
CA ASP A 12 -49.47 21.29 31.30
C ASP A 12 -48.91 22.69 30.90
N PRO A 13 -49.68 23.79 31.03
CA PRO A 13 -49.34 25.12 30.47
C PRO A 13 -48.06 25.74 31.03
N LEU A 14 -47.63 25.30 32.22
CA LEU A 14 -46.45 25.83 32.91
C LEU A 14 -45.12 25.37 32.27
N ASN A 15 -45.13 24.29 31.47
CA ASN A 15 -43.92 23.69 30.88
C ASN A 15 -43.86 23.71 29.35
N ASP A 16 -44.96 23.98 28.64
CA ASP A 16 -44.99 23.94 27.17
C ASP A 16 -45.59 25.22 26.57
N LEU A 17 -44.76 26.26 26.56
CA LEU A 17 -45.10 27.61 26.13
C LEU A 17 -45.45 27.76 24.62
N GLY A 18 -45.52 26.65 23.86
CA GLY A 18 -45.70 26.62 22.42
C GLY A 18 -44.42 27.03 21.67
N PRO A 19 -44.07 26.38 20.56
CA PRO A 19 -42.83 26.69 19.87
C PRO A 19 -42.85 28.07 19.22
N ILE A 20 -41.70 28.75 19.27
CA ILE A 20 -41.50 30.07 18.67
C ILE A 20 -41.35 29.91 17.15
N LEU A 21 -42.20 30.60 16.38
CA LEU A 21 -42.04 30.69 14.93
C LEU A 21 -41.00 31.76 14.58
N VAL A 22 -39.98 31.36 13.83
CA VAL A 22 -38.91 32.28 13.41
C VAL A 22 -38.73 32.28 11.89
N ALA A 23 -38.45 33.46 11.35
CA ALA A 23 -38.10 33.65 9.95
C ALA A 23 -36.83 32.85 9.58
N PRO A 24 -36.78 32.27 8.37
CA PRO A 24 -35.61 31.55 7.90
C PRO A 24 -34.36 32.46 7.87
N LYS A 25 -33.21 31.93 8.29
CA LYS A 25 -31.89 32.58 8.29
C LYS A 25 -31.70 33.76 9.26
N HIS A 26 -32.57 33.96 10.24
CA HIS A 26 -32.35 34.99 11.26
C HIS A 26 -31.03 34.73 12.04
N PRO A 27 -30.15 35.74 12.24
CA PRO A 27 -28.84 35.55 12.87
C PRO A 27 -28.90 34.85 14.23
N PHE A 28 -29.88 35.22 15.07
CA PHE A 28 -30.12 34.55 16.35
C PHE A 28 -30.33 33.03 16.22
N VAL A 29 -31.12 32.58 15.24
CA VAL A 29 -31.40 31.16 15.03
C VAL A 29 -30.15 30.42 14.59
N MET A 30 -29.33 31.04 13.74
CA MET A 30 -28.05 30.47 13.32
C MET A 30 -27.10 30.29 14.50
N SER A 31 -26.93 31.33 15.33
CA SER A 31 -26.08 31.28 16.52
C SER A 31 -26.60 30.29 17.57
N TYR A 32 -27.92 30.24 17.76
CA TYR A 32 -28.57 29.28 18.68
C TYR A 32 -28.35 27.84 18.23
N ILE A 33 -28.58 27.52 16.94
CA ILE A 33 -28.31 26.18 16.39
C ILE A 33 -26.82 25.83 16.53
N TYR A 34 -25.92 26.79 16.31
CA TYR A 34 -24.48 26.60 16.45
C TYR A 34 -24.10 26.27 17.89
N SER A 35 -24.51 27.11 18.84
CA SER A 35 -24.31 26.89 20.28
C SER A 35 -24.82 25.51 20.69
N LEU A 36 -26.05 25.17 20.32
CA LEU A 36 -26.68 23.91 20.68
C LEU A 36 -25.95 22.69 20.09
N HIS A 37 -25.51 22.77 18.84
CA HIS A 37 -24.72 21.71 18.20
C HIS A 37 -23.39 21.45 18.93
N TYR A 38 -22.69 22.51 19.35
CA TYR A 38 -21.41 22.40 20.07
C TYR A 38 -21.59 21.91 21.51
N HIS A 39 -22.54 22.47 22.27
CA HIS A 39 -22.83 22.02 23.65
C HIS A 39 -23.36 20.59 23.71
N SER A 40 -24.00 20.12 22.64
CA SER A 40 -24.44 18.72 22.49
C SER A 40 -23.33 17.80 21.95
N ASN A 41 -22.06 18.19 22.07
CA ASN A 41 -20.89 17.41 21.59
C ASN A 41 -21.00 16.96 20.13
N CYS A 42 -21.55 17.82 19.26
CA CYS A 42 -21.73 17.52 17.84
C CYS A 42 -22.54 16.23 17.57
N ALA A 43 -23.57 15.98 18.39
CA ALA A 43 -24.52 14.88 18.22
C ALA A 43 -25.15 14.83 16.82
N SER A 44 -25.89 13.75 16.54
CA SER A 44 -26.47 13.50 15.21
C SER A 44 -27.33 14.67 14.72
N LYS A 45 -27.40 14.86 13.40
CA LYS A 45 -28.22 15.91 12.75
C LYS A 45 -29.68 15.88 13.23
N ASN A 46 -30.22 14.68 13.44
CA ASN A 46 -31.58 14.48 13.90
C ASN A 46 -31.75 14.89 15.36
N TYR A 47 -30.75 14.63 16.21
CA TYR A 47 -30.74 15.10 17.59
C TYR A 47 -30.79 16.63 17.66
N THR A 48 -29.88 17.31 16.94
CA THR A 48 -29.86 18.79 16.90
C THR A 48 -31.17 19.35 16.35
N LEU A 49 -31.73 18.74 15.30
CA LEU A 49 -33.03 19.15 14.74
C LEU A 49 -34.17 18.99 15.76
N ASN A 50 -34.24 17.86 16.45
CA ASN A 50 -35.30 17.59 17.42
C ASN A 50 -35.18 18.50 18.64
N ARG A 51 -33.96 18.79 19.10
CA ARG A 51 -33.75 19.70 20.23
C ARG A 51 -34.13 21.13 19.87
N VAL A 52 -33.76 21.61 18.68
CA VAL A 52 -34.14 22.94 18.17
C VAL A 52 -35.67 23.02 18.04
N ARG A 53 -36.32 21.98 17.53
CA ARG A 53 -37.79 21.93 17.39
C ARG A 53 -38.55 22.04 18.70
N ARG A 54 -37.96 21.71 19.86
CA ARG A 54 -38.65 21.90 21.15
C ARG A 54 -38.94 23.36 21.45
N GLU A 55 -38.11 24.27 20.95
CA GLU A 55 -38.18 25.70 21.29
C GLU A 55 -38.49 26.58 20.06
N ILE A 56 -38.01 26.18 18.87
CA ILE A 56 -38.06 26.98 17.64
C ILE A 56 -38.61 26.15 16.48
N HIS A 57 -39.60 26.71 15.79
CA HIS A 57 -40.16 26.19 14.54
C HIS A 57 -40.01 27.22 13.41
N GLY A 58 -39.82 26.72 12.19
CA GLY A 58 -39.69 27.57 11.02
C GLY A 58 -39.30 26.77 9.77
N PRO A 59 -39.57 27.32 8.57
CA PRO A 59 -39.18 26.70 7.33
C PRO A 59 -37.65 26.64 7.20
N GLY A 60 -37.12 25.57 6.61
CA GLY A 60 -35.70 25.47 6.28
C GLY A 60 -34.73 25.11 7.42
N LEU A 61 -35.21 24.88 8.66
CA LEU A 61 -34.35 24.48 9.80
C LEU A 61 -33.47 23.26 9.49
N LYS A 62 -34.03 22.24 8.84
CA LYS A 62 -33.28 21.04 8.42
C LYS A 62 -32.15 21.37 7.45
N VAL A 63 -32.36 22.32 6.54
CA VAL A 63 -31.35 22.76 5.56
C VAL A 63 -30.22 23.51 6.27
N MET A 64 -30.57 24.43 7.19
CA MET A 64 -29.59 25.19 7.98
C MET A 64 -28.73 24.28 8.85
N ILE A 65 -29.33 23.31 9.56
CA ILE A 65 -28.59 22.32 10.35
C ILE A 65 -27.69 21.46 9.47
N ASN A 66 -28.17 21.04 8.29
CA ASN A 66 -27.34 20.29 7.34
C ASN A 66 -26.13 21.09 6.85
N GLN A 67 -26.29 22.38 6.58
CA GLN A 67 -25.19 23.28 6.19
C GLN A 67 -24.21 23.48 7.34
N LEU A 68 -24.71 23.70 8.55
CA LEU A 68 -23.90 23.85 9.76
C LEU A 68 -23.06 22.61 10.04
N VAL A 69 -23.66 21.41 10.03
CA VAL A 69 -22.96 20.14 10.26
C VAL A 69 -21.96 19.84 9.12
N ARG A 70 -22.20 20.31 7.89
CA ARG A 70 -21.23 20.22 6.80
C ARG A 70 -20.04 21.18 7.00
N ARG A 71 -20.24 22.33 7.63
CA ARG A 71 -19.19 23.33 7.89
C ARG A 71 -18.42 23.07 9.18
N CYS A 72 -19.05 22.42 10.17
CA CYS A 72 -18.46 22.10 11.47
C CYS A 72 -17.17 21.28 11.33
N LEU A 73 -16.05 21.81 11.85
CA LEU A 73 -14.73 21.18 11.76
C LEU A 73 -14.67 19.84 12.50
N ILE A 74 -15.38 19.71 13.63
CA ILE A 74 -15.45 18.47 14.41
C ILE A 74 -16.16 17.38 13.60
N CYS A 75 -17.32 17.71 13.00
CA CYS A 75 -18.05 16.78 12.15
C CYS A 75 -17.30 16.45 10.85
N LYS A 76 -16.62 17.42 10.22
CA LYS A 76 -15.75 17.18 9.06
C LYS A 76 -14.64 16.20 9.41
N LYS A 77 -13.93 16.43 10.52
CA LYS A 77 -12.87 15.54 11.02
C LYS A 77 -13.37 14.12 11.29
N HIS A 78 -14.56 13.98 11.88
CA HIS A 78 -15.15 12.67 12.12
C HIS A 78 -15.53 11.96 10.80
N ARG A 79 -16.19 12.67 9.87
CA ARG A 79 -16.56 12.14 8.56
C ARG A 79 -15.35 11.75 7.72
N ALA A 80 -14.30 12.56 7.76
CA ALA A 80 -13.08 12.36 6.98
C ALA A 80 -12.46 10.99 7.24
N ARG A 81 -12.57 10.42 8.45
CA ARG A 81 -12.09 9.04 8.75
C ARG A 81 -12.60 7.99 7.74
N TYR A 82 -13.79 8.21 7.19
CA TYR A 82 -14.48 7.29 6.29
C TYR A 82 -14.63 7.85 4.86
N LEU A 83 -14.30 9.12 4.63
CA LEU A 83 -14.49 9.80 3.35
C LEU A 83 -13.25 9.67 2.46
N ARG A 84 -13.27 8.72 1.53
CA ARG A 84 -12.18 8.51 0.57
C ARG A 84 -12.31 9.47 -0.61
N PHE A 85 -11.20 9.88 -1.22
CA PHE A 85 -11.28 10.49 -2.54
C PHE A 85 -11.77 9.46 -3.57
N ALA A 86 -12.56 9.90 -4.55
CA ALA A 86 -12.87 9.07 -5.71
C ALA A 86 -11.56 8.63 -6.36
N TYR A 87 -11.31 7.32 -6.39
CA TYR A 87 -10.16 6.78 -7.08
C TYR A 87 -10.48 6.73 -8.58
N PRO A 88 -9.60 7.25 -9.46
CA PRO A 88 -9.86 7.22 -10.89
C PRO A 88 -9.98 5.78 -11.40
N ARG A 89 -10.61 5.60 -12.56
CA ARG A 89 -10.73 4.27 -13.19
C ARG A 89 -9.36 3.58 -13.25
N PRO A 90 -9.30 2.24 -13.06
CA PRO A 90 -8.06 1.49 -13.17
C PRO A 90 -7.38 1.82 -14.50
N LYS A 91 -6.05 1.95 -14.48
CA LYS A 91 -5.30 2.10 -15.74
C LYS A 91 -5.56 0.87 -16.61
N PRO A 92 -5.52 1.01 -17.96
CA PRO A 92 -5.34 -0.13 -18.84
C PRO A 92 -4.18 -0.98 -18.32
N LEU A 93 -4.33 -2.31 -18.41
CA LEU A 93 -3.29 -3.22 -17.98
C LEU A 93 -1.99 -2.89 -18.73
N PRO A 94 -0.82 -2.91 -18.06
CA PRO A 94 0.44 -2.66 -18.72
C PRO A 94 0.66 -3.58 -19.92
N ILE A 95 1.43 -3.14 -20.92
CA ILE A 95 1.67 -3.89 -22.17
C ILE A 95 2.18 -5.32 -21.89
N PHE A 96 3.02 -5.50 -20.87
CA PHE A 96 3.53 -6.82 -20.46
C PHE A 96 2.46 -7.77 -19.87
N ARG A 97 1.23 -7.29 -19.64
CA ARG A 97 0.06 -8.11 -19.28
C ARG A 97 -0.88 -8.39 -20.45
N THR A 98 -0.72 -7.68 -21.57
CA THR A 98 -1.64 -7.75 -22.72
C THR A 98 -0.99 -8.31 -23.98
N LYS A 99 0.34 -8.26 -24.08
CA LYS A 99 1.11 -8.86 -25.17
C LYS A 99 1.91 -10.06 -24.68
N PHE A 100 2.03 -11.07 -25.53
CA PHE A 100 3.00 -12.15 -25.35
C PHE A 100 4.40 -11.57 -25.53
N LEU A 101 5.11 -11.38 -24.43
CA LEU A 101 6.51 -10.95 -24.39
C LEU A 101 7.36 -12.11 -23.88
N ALA A 102 8.65 -12.08 -24.20
CA ALA A 102 9.58 -13.04 -23.61
C ALA A 102 9.58 -12.91 -22.06
N PRO A 103 9.76 -14.01 -21.33
CA PRO A 103 9.88 -13.97 -19.87
C PRO A 103 11.01 -13.03 -19.43
N TYR A 104 10.87 -12.41 -18.26
CA TYR A 104 11.82 -11.49 -17.64
C TYR A 104 12.11 -10.17 -18.39
N VAL A 105 11.47 -9.91 -19.53
CA VAL A 105 11.52 -8.60 -20.22
C VAL A 105 10.98 -7.47 -19.32
N ALA A 106 10.00 -7.76 -18.48
CA ALA A 106 9.51 -6.85 -17.45
C ALA A 106 9.62 -7.53 -16.08
N CYS A 107 10.41 -6.94 -15.18
CA CYS A 107 10.71 -7.49 -13.87
C CYS A 107 10.37 -6.54 -12.73
N GLY A 108 9.91 -7.08 -11.61
CA GLY A 108 9.97 -6.44 -10.30
C GLY A 108 11.18 -6.97 -9.53
N VAL A 109 11.80 -6.13 -8.70
CA VAL A 109 12.93 -6.52 -7.85
C VAL A 109 12.74 -6.04 -6.42
N ASP A 110 13.06 -6.91 -5.47
CA ASP A 110 13.04 -6.62 -4.04
C ASP A 110 14.09 -7.47 -3.30
N LEU A 111 14.35 -7.13 -2.04
CA LEU A 111 15.33 -7.79 -1.19
C LEU A 111 14.67 -8.40 0.04
N ALA A 112 15.01 -9.67 0.31
CA ALA A 112 14.62 -10.37 1.53
C ALA A 112 15.85 -10.60 2.43
N GLY A 113 15.65 -10.46 3.74
CA GLY A 113 16.69 -10.71 4.75
C GLY A 113 16.70 -9.62 5.84
N PRO A 114 17.77 -9.58 6.66
CA PRO A 114 18.93 -10.47 6.64
C PRO A 114 18.62 -11.87 7.19
N TYR A 115 19.26 -12.90 6.63
CA TYR A 115 19.33 -14.26 7.16
C TYR A 115 20.72 -14.51 7.76
N LYS A 116 20.81 -15.36 8.77
CA LYS A 116 22.09 -15.73 9.41
C LYS A 116 22.48 -17.12 8.96
N VAL A 117 23.65 -17.25 8.35
CA VAL A 117 24.22 -18.52 7.88
C VAL A 117 25.65 -18.69 8.37
N ILE A 118 26.12 -19.92 8.41
CA ILE A 118 27.51 -20.25 8.73
C ILE A 118 28.31 -20.34 7.43
N ASP A 119 29.37 -19.55 7.31
CA ASP A 119 30.30 -19.59 6.17
C ASP A 119 31.69 -19.90 6.75
N GLY A 120 32.14 -21.15 6.57
CA GLY A 120 33.30 -21.70 7.29
C GLY A 120 33.11 -21.67 8.81
N LEU A 121 33.97 -20.92 9.51
CA LEU A 121 33.94 -20.77 10.97
C LEU A 121 33.10 -19.57 11.44
N SER A 122 32.68 -18.70 10.52
CA SER A 122 32.06 -17.42 10.85
C SER A 122 30.56 -17.42 10.60
N LYS A 123 29.82 -16.69 11.45
CA LYS A 123 28.40 -16.41 11.21
C LYS A 123 28.28 -15.11 10.43
N ILE A 124 27.77 -15.19 9.20
CA ILE A 124 27.57 -14.04 8.33
C ILE A 124 26.09 -13.75 8.14
N LYS A 125 25.79 -12.50 7.78
CA LYS A 125 24.46 -12.11 7.31
C LYS A 125 24.43 -12.21 5.79
N VAL A 126 23.35 -12.76 5.27
CA VAL A 126 23.09 -12.86 3.83
C VAL A 126 21.70 -12.35 3.52
N TRP A 127 21.49 -11.94 2.28
CA TRP A 127 20.23 -11.44 1.75
C TRP A 127 19.89 -12.17 0.46
N ILE A 128 18.63 -12.12 0.06
CA ILE A 128 18.15 -12.74 -1.18
C ILE A 128 17.59 -11.63 -2.05
N THR A 129 18.15 -11.47 -3.24
CA THR A 129 17.57 -10.62 -4.29
C THR A 129 16.51 -11.43 -5.02
N LEU A 130 15.27 -10.99 -4.91
CA LEU A 130 14.13 -11.60 -5.61
C LEU A 130 13.85 -10.81 -6.87
N PHE A 131 13.96 -11.47 -8.02
CA PHE A 131 13.44 -10.99 -9.29
C PHE A 131 12.12 -11.68 -9.58
N THR A 132 11.07 -10.92 -9.88
CA THR A 132 9.78 -11.48 -10.30
C THR A 132 9.43 -11.02 -11.71
N CYS A 133 9.21 -11.98 -12.60
CA CYS A 133 8.76 -11.73 -13.95
C CYS A 133 7.32 -11.21 -13.94
N LEU A 134 7.07 -10.02 -14.45
CA LEU A 134 5.74 -9.42 -14.49
C LEU A 134 4.84 -10.04 -15.57
N VAL A 135 5.45 -10.70 -16.57
CA VAL A 135 4.81 -11.43 -17.67
C VAL A 135 4.31 -12.80 -17.17
N THR A 136 5.22 -13.70 -16.80
CA THR A 136 4.90 -15.09 -16.41
C THR A 136 4.62 -15.29 -14.92
N ARG A 137 4.90 -14.27 -14.08
CA ARG A 137 4.88 -14.36 -12.61
C ARG A 137 5.91 -15.32 -12.02
N ALA A 138 6.84 -15.83 -12.81
CA ALA A 138 7.95 -16.59 -12.27
C ALA A 138 8.83 -15.73 -11.36
N ILE A 139 9.54 -16.37 -10.45
CA ILE A 139 10.56 -15.75 -9.62
C ILE A 139 11.93 -16.34 -9.93
N TYR A 140 12.96 -15.54 -9.71
CA TYR A 140 14.36 -15.94 -9.75
C TYR A 140 15.04 -15.35 -8.52
N LEU A 141 15.75 -16.19 -7.76
CA LEU A 141 16.30 -15.85 -6.46
C LEU A 141 17.83 -15.91 -6.49
N VAL A 142 18.47 -14.80 -6.11
CA VAL A 142 19.93 -14.70 -6.03
C VAL A 142 20.37 -14.46 -4.59
N LEU A 143 21.19 -15.35 -4.05
CA LEU A 143 21.79 -15.20 -2.72
C LEU A 143 22.95 -14.19 -2.78
N VAL A 144 22.91 -13.17 -1.93
CA VAL A 144 23.91 -12.10 -1.87
C VAL A 144 24.45 -11.92 -0.44
N LYS A 145 25.75 -11.62 -0.32
CA LYS A 145 26.43 -11.45 0.98
C LYS A 145 26.38 -10.02 1.53
N ASP A 146 25.97 -9.04 0.73
CA ASP A 146 25.79 -7.65 1.18
C ASP A 146 24.72 -6.91 0.35
N LEU A 147 24.41 -5.68 0.77
CA LEU A 147 23.44 -4.79 0.12
C LEU A 147 24.11 -3.69 -0.72
N ARG A 148 25.35 -3.91 -1.20
CA ARG A 148 26.06 -2.91 -2.01
C ARG A 148 25.50 -2.88 -3.44
N ALA A 149 25.65 -1.74 -4.10
CA ALA A 149 25.23 -1.58 -5.50
C ALA A 149 25.99 -2.54 -6.44
N SER A 150 27.29 -2.78 -6.20
CA SER A 150 28.10 -3.72 -6.99
C SER A 150 27.58 -5.16 -6.90
N THR A 151 27.16 -5.59 -5.71
CA THR A 151 26.61 -6.93 -5.48
C THR A 151 25.24 -7.07 -6.12
N PHE A 152 24.39 -6.04 -6.03
CA PHE A 152 23.12 -6.02 -6.76
C PHE A 152 23.34 -6.06 -8.28
N PHE A 153 24.29 -5.29 -8.81
CA PHE A 153 24.62 -5.31 -10.24
C PHE A 153 25.04 -6.70 -10.72
N ARG A 154 25.82 -7.44 -9.91
CA ARG A 154 26.15 -8.85 -10.21
C ARG A 154 24.91 -9.74 -10.27
N ALA A 155 23.97 -9.58 -9.35
CA ALA A 155 22.71 -10.31 -9.38
C ALA A 155 21.86 -9.97 -10.62
N LEU A 156 21.82 -8.69 -11.03
CA LEU A 156 21.14 -8.26 -12.25
C LEU A 156 21.81 -8.81 -13.52
N LYS A 157 23.15 -8.88 -13.54
CA LYS A 157 23.91 -9.53 -14.61
C LYS A 157 23.57 -11.02 -14.67
N GLU A 158 23.50 -11.70 -13.53
CA GLU A 158 23.16 -13.12 -13.46
C GLU A 158 21.77 -13.39 -14.04
N LEU A 159 20.76 -12.57 -13.69
CA LEU A 159 19.43 -12.63 -14.30
C LEU A 159 19.50 -12.51 -15.82
N SER A 160 20.25 -11.52 -16.31
CA SER A 160 20.35 -11.23 -17.75
C SER A 160 21.03 -12.37 -18.52
N CYS A 161 22.05 -12.99 -17.93
CA CYS A 161 22.76 -14.12 -18.53
C CYS A 161 21.98 -15.44 -18.49
N ARG A 162 21.13 -15.67 -17.47
CA ARG A 162 20.36 -16.93 -17.34
C ARG A 162 18.99 -16.88 -18.00
N HIS A 163 18.39 -15.70 -18.09
CA HIS A 163 17.06 -15.50 -18.63
C HIS A 163 17.08 -14.50 -19.78
N SER A 164 16.54 -13.30 -19.58
CA SER A 164 16.56 -12.21 -20.53
C SER A 164 17.04 -10.96 -19.85
N THR A 165 17.73 -10.10 -20.59
CA THR A 165 17.99 -8.73 -20.15
C THR A 165 16.67 -7.97 -20.00
N PRO A 166 16.33 -7.45 -18.80
CA PRO A 166 15.09 -6.72 -18.60
C PRO A 166 15.04 -5.42 -19.41
N LEU A 167 13.90 -5.14 -20.05
CA LEU A 167 13.57 -3.84 -20.63
C LEU A 167 12.88 -2.91 -19.63
N LEU A 168 12.16 -3.48 -18.66
CA LEU A 168 11.50 -2.75 -17.60
C LEU A 168 11.87 -3.35 -16.26
N LEU A 169 12.44 -2.55 -15.36
CA LEU A 169 12.70 -2.94 -13.98
C LEU A 169 11.91 -2.04 -13.02
N LEU A 170 11.10 -2.66 -12.17
CA LEU A 170 10.34 -2.01 -11.10
C LEU A 170 10.98 -2.32 -9.75
N SER A 171 11.32 -1.29 -8.98
CA SER A 171 11.87 -1.47 -7.63
C SER A 171 11.29 -0.45 -6.65
N ASP A 172 11.51 -0.67 -5.37
CA ASP A 172 11.36 0.38 -4.36
C ASP A 172 12.54 1.37 -4.43
N ASN A 173 12.52 2.39 -3.57
CA ASN A 173 13.56 3.42 -3.49
C ASN A 173 14.76 3.02 -2.61
N ALA A 174 15.09 1.73 -2.49
CA ALA A 174 16.27 1.31 -1.76
C ALA A 174 17.56 1.93 -2.36
N THR A 175 18.50 2.26 -1.49
CA THR A 175 19.69 3.06 -1.84
C THR A 175 20.61 2.35 -2.83
N ASN A 176 20.70 1.03 -2.73
CA ASN A 176 21.47 0.18 -3.65
C ASN A 176 20.88 0.14 -5.06
N PHE A 177 19.55 0.09 -5.20
CA PHE A 177 18.86 0.18 -6.49
C PHE A 177 19.05 1.57 -7.11
N ALA A 178 18.85 2.63 -6.34
CA ALA A 178 19.05 4.00 -6.81
C ALA A 178 20.51 4.25 -7.25
N ALA A 179 21.49 3.74 -6.51
CA ALA A 179 22.90 3.83 -6.87
C ALA A 179 23.22 3.07 -8.16
N THR A 180 22.71 1.84 -8.31
CA THR A 180 22.92 1.03 -9.52
C THR A 180 22.31 1.70 -10.75
N ASN A 181 21.11 2.27 -10.63
CA ASN A 181 20.46 3.00 -11.72
C ASN A 181 21.28 4.22 -12.16
N LYS A 182 21.93 4.94 -11.23
CA LYS A 182 22.84 6.05 -11.58
C LYS A 182 24.02 5.57 -12.42
N VAL A 183 24.66 4.46 -12.01
CA VAL A 183 25.80 3.88 -12.74
C VAL A 183 25.38 3.45 -14.15
N LEU A 184 24.24 2.75 -14.28
CA LEU A 184 23.72 2.33 -15.59
C LEU A 184 23.45 3.50 -16.53
N LYS A 185 22.91 4.61 -16.01
CA LYS A 185 22.71 5.84 -16.80
C LYS A 185 24.02 6.47 -17.27
N ILE A 186 25.05 6.48 -16.43
CA ILE A 186 26.37 6.99 -16.82
C ILE A 186 26.96 6.14 -17.94
N ILE A 187 26.88 4.82 -17.83
CA ILE A 187 27.37 3.90 -18.88
C ILE A 187 26.64 4.14 -20.20
N SER A 188 25.30 4.23 -20.17
CA SER A 188 24.47 4.52 -21.35
C SER A 188 24.85 5.86 -22.02
N GLN A 189 25.16 6.89 -21.22
CA GLN A 189 25.59 8.19 -21.74
C GLN A 189 26.96 8.17 -22.41
N HIS A 190 27.91 7.38 -21.89
CA HIS A 190 29.29 7.36 -22.38
C HIS A 190 29.54 6.31 -23.46
N ILE A 191 28.65 5.31 -23.60
CA ILE A 191 28.76 4.25 -24.60
C ILE A 191 27.40 4.10 -25.31
N PRO A 192 27.07 4.99 -26.25
CA PRO A 192 25.81 4.92 -26.99
C PRO A 192 25.68 3.65 -27.84
N GLU A 193 26.81 3.04 -28.26
CA GLU A 193 26.79 1.75 -28.96
C GLU A 193 26.31 0.60 -28.05
N PHE A 194 26.42 0.72 -26.74
CA PHE A 194 25.91 -0.28 -25.79
C PHE A 194 24.39 -0.37 -25.85
N GLU A 195 23.69 0.75 -26.05
CA GLU A 195 22.24 0.76 -26.23
C GLU A 195 21.81 0.27 -27.62
N LYS A 196 22.61 0.54 -28.66
CA LYS A 196 22.32 0.15 -30.05
C LYS A 196 22.65 -1.31 -30.37
N SER A 197 23.71 -1.86 -29.78
CA SER A 197 24.18 -3.24 -30.04
C SER A 197 23.31 -4.29 -29.36
N GLU A 198 22.76 -3.97 -28.18
CA GLU A 198 21.86 -4.86 -27.43
C GLU A 198 20.37 -4.58 -27.72
N GLY A 199 20.02 -3.43 -28.32
CA GLY A 199 18.61 -3.08 -28.63
C GLY A 199 17.73 -2.88 -27.40
N LEU A 200 18.32 -2.74 -26.21
CA LEU A 200 17.65 -2.84 -24.91
C LEU A 200 17.88 -1.56 -24.08
N THR A 201 17.04 -0.53 -24.25
CA THR A 201 17.02 0.59 -23.29
C THR A 201 16.28 0.16 -22.03
N LEU A 202 17.02 -0.21 -20.98
CA LEU A 202 16.43 -0.53 -19.68
C LEU A 202 15.69 0.69 -19.10
N GLN A 203 14.37 0.59 -19.02
CA GLN A 203 13.54 1.54 -18.29
C GLN A 203 13.43 1.13 -16.83
N TRP A 204 14.12 1.83 -15.94
CA TRP A 204 13.99 1.61 -14.50
C TRP A 204 12.97 2.57 -13.88
N LYS A 205 11.88 2.05 -13.30
CA LYS A 205 10.86 2.83 -12.61
C LYS A 205 10.82 2.51 -11.11
N PHE A 206 10.87 3.57 -10.30
CA PHE A 206 10.80 3.48 -8.85
C PHE A 206 9.35 3.65 -8.36
N ILE A 207 8.91 2.73 -7.50
CA ILE A 207 7.54 2.71 -6.99
C ILE A 207 7.38 3.74 -5.85
N PRO A 208 6.26 4.50 -5.79
CA PRO A 208 5.98 5.39 -4.67
C PRO A 208 5.88 4.65 -3.33
N VAL A 209 6.33 5.28 -2.24
CA VAL A 209 6.37 4.67 -0.92
C VAL A 209 4.96 4.28 -0.44
N LYS A 210 4.77 2.99 -0.09
CA LYS A 210 3.48 2.38 0.32
C LYS A 210 2.39 2.48 -0.76
N ALA A 211 2.71 2.14 -2.01
CA ALA A 211 1.72 1.96 -3.08
C ALA A 211 1.35 0.46 -3.22
N PRO A 212 0.35 -0.05 -2.46
CA PRO A 212 0.08 -1.48 -2.34
C PRO A 212 -0.31 -2.17 -3.65
N TRP A 213 -0.87 -1.45 -4.64
CA TRP A 213 -1.25 -2.04 -5.93
C TRP A 213 -0.03 -2.37 -6.82
N THR A 214 1.05 -1.60 -6.70
CA THR A 214 2.31 -1.81 -7.43
C THR A 214 3.28 -2.71 -6.67
N GLY A 215 3.27 -2.63 -5.33
CA GLY A 215 4.11 -3.47 -4.46
C GLY A 215 3.60 -4.89 -4.22
N GLY A 216 2.29 -5.11 -4.37
CA GLY A 216 1.67 -6.41 -4.11
C GLY A 216 2.19 -7.57 -4.99
N VAL A 217 2.87 -7.27 -6.12
CA VAL A 217 3.42 -8.29 -7.01
C VAL A 217 4.56 -9.07 -6.35
N TYR A 218 5.43 -8.38 -5.61
CA TYR A 218 6.55 -8.99 -4.90
C TYR A 218 6.29 -9.19 -3.40
N GLU A 219 5.48 -8.34 -2.74
CA GLU A 219 5.17 -8.47 -1.30
C GLU A 219 4.64 -9.87 -0.95
N ARG A 220 3.70 -10.40 -1.75
CA ARG A 220 3.14 -11.74 -1.53
C ARG A 220 4.19 -12.84 -1.76
N MET A 221 5.07 -12.67 -2.76
CA MET A 221 6.12 -13.66 -3.05
C MET A 221 7.19 -13.67 -1.96
N ILE A 222 7.54 -12.51 -1.42
CA ILE A 222 8.49 -12.39 -0.31
C ILE A 222 7.90 -12.95 0.98
N GLY A 223 6.61 -12.70 1.25
CA GLY A 223 5.90 -13.30 2.36
C GLY A 223 5.99 -14.83 2.28
N ASN A 224 5.61 -15.40 1.13
CA ASN A 224 5.72 -16.83 0.88
C ASN A 224 7.16 -17.34 1.04
N LEU A 225 8.13 -16.67 0.43
CA LEU A 225 9.55 -17.05 0.53
C LEU A 225 10.04 -17.06 1.98
N LYS A 226 9.74 -16.02 2.77
CA LYS A 226 10.14 -15.93 4.19
C LYS A 226 9.54 -17.07 4.99
N THR A 227 8.22 -17.25 4.91
CA THR A 227 7.52 -18.33 5.60
C THR A 227 8.06 -19.70 5.18
N ASN A 228 8.38 -19.88 3.91
CA ASN A 228 8.93 -21.14 3.38
C ASN A 228 10.34 -21.42 3.90
N LEU A 229 11.23 -20.41 3.88
CA LEU A 229 12.58 -20.55 4.42
C LEU A 229 12.57 -20.77 5.93
N ASP A 230 11.72 -20.07 6.69
CA ASP A 230 11.60 -20.27 8.13
C ASP A 230 11.12 -21.70 8.46
N LYS A 231 10.16 -22.22 7.68
CA LYS A 231 9.69 -23.61 7.78
C LYS A 231 10.79 -24.61 7.40
N MET A 232 11.53 -24.40 6.31
CA MET A 232 12.62 -25.31 5.90
C MET A 232 13.75 -25.36 6.93
N ASN A 233 14.06 -24.22 7.52
CA ASN A 233 15.23 -24.09 8.39
C ASN A 233 14.98 -24.62 9.81
N PHE A 234 13.74 -24.68 10.30
CA PHE A 234 13.36 -25.21 11.63
C PHE A 234 14.26 -24.72 12.80
N GLY A 235 14.78 -23.49 12.72
CA GLY A 235 15.71 -22.93 13.73
C GLY A 235 17.10 -23.57 13.77
N GLN A 236 17.45 -24.41 12.79
CA GLN A 236 18.77 -25.03 12.66
C GLN A 236 19.82 -24.02 12.16
N LYS A 237 21.08 -24.28 12.52
CA LYS A 237 22.22 -23.53 11.98
C LYS A 237 22.58 -24.14 10.63
N ILE A 238 22.41 -23.38 9.56
CA ILE A 238 22.58 -23.84 8.18
C ILE A 238 23.82 -23.18 7.60
N ASN A 239 24.60 -23.96 6.84
CA ASN A 239 25.78 -23.44 6.18
C ASN A 239 25.42 -22.63 4.92
N PHE A 240 26.36 -21.86 4.37
CA PHE A 240 26.10 -20.99 3.21
C PHE A 240 25.63 -21.78 1.98
N GLU A 241 26.19 -22.96 1.74
CA GLU A 241 25.90 -23.81 0.58
C GLU A 241 24.54 -24.50 0.69
N GLU A 242 24.23 -25.10 1.84
CA GLU A 242 22.90 -25.65 2.17
C GLU A 242 21.81 -24.57 2.07
N PHE A 243 22.09 -23.35 2.55
CA PHE A 243 21.14 -22.25 2.43
C PHE A 243 20.92 -21.85 0.96
N ARG A 244 21.96 -21.90 0.14
CA ARG A 244 21.88 -21.68 -1.31
C ARG A 244 21.02 -22.76 -1.99
N GLU A 245 21.19 -24.01 -1.60
CA GLU A 245 20.37 -25.12 -2.10
C GLU A 245 18.89 -24.97 -1.70
N HIS A 246 18.60 -24.60 -0.44
CA HIS A 246 17.24 -24.30 0.01
C HIS A 246 16.58 -23.17 -0.80
N ILE A 247 17.35 -22.17 -1.22
CA ILE A 247 16.85 -21.09 -2.07
C ILE A 247 16.43 -21.64 -3.44
N TYR A 248 17.23 -22.51 -4.06
CA TYR A 248 16.87 -23.14 -5.34
C TYR A 248 15.61 -24.01 -5.22
N GLU A 249 15.46 -24.75 -4.11
CA GLU A 249 14.24 -25.53 -3.84
C GLU A 249 13.01 -24.63 -3.64
N CYS A 250 13.17 -23.51 -2.92
CA CYS A 250 12.12 -22.51 -2.77
C CYS A 250 11.72 -21.88 -4.11
N GLU A 251 12.70 -21.51 -4.94
CA GLU A 251 12.47 -20.96 -6.28
C GLU A 251 11.64 -21.94 -7.12
N ARG A 252 12.05 -23.21 -7.16
CA ARG A 252 11.33 -24.27 -7.88
C ARG A 252 9.88 -24.37 -7.42
N VAL A 253 9.65 -24.50 -6.12
CA VAL A 253 8.28 -24.71 -5.60
C VAL A 253 7.41 -23.49 -5.81
N ILE A 254 7.94 -22.29 -5.61
CA ILE A 254 7.19 -21.07 -5.91
C ILE A 254 6.90 -20.99 -7.42
N ASN A 255 7.79 -21.43 -8.30
CA ASN A 255 7.55 -21.44 -9.74
C ASN A 255 6.58 -22.54 -10.21
N ASP A 256 6.38 -23.62 -9.45
CA ASP A 256 5.36 -24.64 -9.72
C ASP A 256 3.98 -24.32 -9.12
N ARG A 257 3.81 -23.14 -8.49
CA ARG A 257 2.53 -22.75 -7.90
C ARG A 257 1.43 -22.55 -8.96
N PRO A 258 0.15 -22.83 -8.63
CA PRO A 258 -0.98 -22.48 -9.48
C PRO A 258 -1.03 -20.98 -9.78
N LEU A 259 -1.32 -20.56 -11.00
CA LEU A 259 -1.69 -19.16 -11.28
C LEU A 259 -3.19 -18.88 -11.17
N GLN A 260 -3.99 -19.94 -11.17
CA GLN A 260 -5.45 -19.90 -11.11
C GLN A 260 -5.96 -20.76 -9.96
N GLN A 261 -7.19 -20.50 -9.53
CA GLN A 261 -7.88 -21.39 -8.60
C GLN A 261 -7.98 -22.80 -9.22
N VAL A 262 -7.66 -23.81 -8.41
CA VAL A 262 -7.65 -25.20 -8.86
C VAL A 262 -9.11 -25.65 -9.07
N GLY A 263 -9.42 -26.10 -10.29
CA GLY A 263 -10.69 -26.72 -10.69
C GLY A 263 -10.40 -27.89 -11.64
N ASP A 264 -11.39 -28.33 -12.43
CA ASP A 264 -11.30 -29.56 -13.26
C ASP A 264 -10.33 -29.49 -14.47
N LYS A 265 -9.67 -28.36 -14.70
CA LYS A 265 -8.71 -28.17 -15.80
C LYS A 265 -7.27 -28.24 -15.30
N GLU A 266 -6.35 -28.56 -16.20
CA GLU A 266 -4.92 -28.54 -15.90
C GLU A 266 -4.48 -27.17 -15.37
N VAL A 267 -3.81 -27.19 -14.21
CA VAL A 267 -3.39 -25.99 -13.50
C VAL A 267 -2.14 -25.40 -14.15
N ILE A 268 -2.28 -24.22 -14.74
CA ILE A 268 -1.16 -23.45 -15.31
C ILE A 268 -0.27 -22.91 -14.18
N THR A 269 1.04 -23.11 -14.29
CA THR A 269 2.06 -22.62 -13.35
C THR A 269 3.06 -21.68 -14.04
N PRO A 270 3.77 -20.81 -13.30
CA PRO A 270 4.86 -20.03 -13.88
C PRO A 270 5.92 -20.89 -14.58
N ALA A 271 6.27 -22.05 -14.00
CA ALA A 271 7.22 -22.99 -14.59
C ALA A 271 6.74 -23.54 -15.93
N MET A 272 5.44 -23.84 -16.08
CA MET A 272 4.88 -24.23 -17.38
C MET A 272 5.02 -23.12 -18.42
N LEU A 273 4.86 -21.86 -18.02
CA LEU A 273 5.04 -20.72 -18.92
C LEU A 273 6.52 -20.46 -19.26
N LEU A 274 7.46 -20.81 -18.38
CA LEU A 274 8.90 -20.66 -18.61
C LEU A 274 9.51 -21.81 -19.41
N TYR A 275 9.14 -23.03 -19.07
CA TYR A 275 9.83 -24.26 -19.49
C TYR A 275 8.92 -25.23 -20.26
N GLY A 276 7.65 -24.91 -20.44
CA GLY A 276 6.66 -25.79 -21.07
C GLY A 276 6.21 -26.96 -20.20
N ARG A 277 6.71 -27.08 -18.96
CA ARG A 277 6.36 -28.17 -18.02
C ARG A 277 6.52 -27.73 -16.56
N LYS A 278 5.91 -28.47 -15.64
CA LYS A 278 6.18 -28.34 -14.21
C LYS A 278 7.57 -28.88 -13.88
N LEU A 279 8.27 -28.25 -12.95
CA LEU A 279 9.56 -28.73 -12.45
C LEU A 279 9.37 -29.92 -11.48
N GLY A 280 8.23 -29.94 -10.77
CA GLY A 280 7.77 -30.92 -9.79
C GLY A 280 7.57 -32.36 -10.29
N GLY A 281 7.33 -32.55 -11.59
CA GLY A 281 6.79 -33.79 -12.14
C GLY A 281 7.82 -34.85 -12.58
N GLY A 282 9.10 -34.50 -12.69
CA GLY A 282 10.17 -35.42 -13.07
C GLY A 282 10.98 -35.88 -11.86
N GLY A 283 11.30 -37.19 -11.79
CA GLY A 283 12.18 -37.78 -10.79
C GLY A 283 13.41 -36.90 -10.55
N THR A 284 13.42 -36.22 -9.41
CA THR A 284 14.40 -35.17 -9.14
C THR A 284 15.66 -35.82 -8.61
N LEU A 285 16.79 -35.55 -9.25
CA LEU A 285 18.11 -35.71 -8.64
C LEU A 285 18.17 -34.74 -7.46
N SER A 286 17.85 -35.26 -6.29
CA SER A 286 17.89 -34.51 -5.04
C SER A 286 19.31 -33.99 -4.85
N SER A 287 19.47 -32.67 -4.67
CA SER A 287 20.73 -32.07 -4.23
C SER A 287 21.07 -32.64 -2.86
N THR A 288 21.84 -33.71 -2.86
CA THR A 288 22.83 -33.96 -1.85
C THR A 288 24.11 -33.38 -2.41
N CYS A 289 24.88 -32.63 -1.63
CA CYS A 289 26.27 -32.32 -1.96
C CYS A 289 27.03 -33.64 -2.09
N VAL A 290 26.99 -34.25 -3.28
CA VAL A 290 27.68 -35.51 -3.59
C VAL A 290 29.17 -35.34 -3.35
N ASP A 291 29.69 -34.13 -3.52
CA ASP A 291 31.11 -33.80 -3.34
C ASP A 291 31.58 -34.01 -1.89
N ASN A 292 30.81 -33.56 -0.88
CA ASN A 292 31.11 -33.84 0.54
C ASN A 292 30.86 -35.32 0.93
N LEU A 293 30.07 -36.06 0.14
CA LEU A 293 29.77 -37.47 0.36
C LEU A 293 30.81 -38.40 -0.26
N LEU A 294 31.53 -37.93 -1.27
CA LEU A 294 32.63 -38.65 -1.91
C LEU A 294 33.94 -38.49 -1.15
N GLU A 295 34.16 -37.35 -0.47
CA GLU A 295 35.43 -37.05 0.19
C GLU A 295 35.62 -37.71 1.59
N ASP A 296 34.56 -37.97 2.38
CA ASP A 296 34.68 -38.53 3.75
C ASP A 296 33.93 -39.87 3.93
N SER A 297 34.49 -40.95 3.37
CA SER A 297 33.75 -42.16 3.00
C SER A 297 33.40 -43.21 4.07
N LYS A 298 33.50 -42.96 5.39
CA LYS A 298 33.10 -44.00 6.40
C LYS A 298 32.21 -43.52 7.55
N TYR A 299 32.35 -42.28 8.01
CA TYR A 299 31.58 -41.78 9.16
C TYR A 299 30.19 -41.27 8.75
N LEU A 300 30.08 -40.62 7.58
CA LEU A 300 28.82 -40.02 7.10
C LEU A 300 27.84 -41.01 6.47
N GLN A 301 28.30 -42.17 5.97
CA GLN A 301 27.43 -43.20 5.36
C GLN A 301 26.34 -43.72 6.31
N LYS A 302 26.58 -43.73 7.63
CA LYS A 302 25.56 -44.13 8.62
C LYS A 302 24.46 -43.07 8.81
N MET A 303 24.77 -41.79 8.65
CA MET A 303 23.79 -40.70 8.82
C MET A 303 23.15 -40.25 7.50
N LEU A 304 23.76 -40.56 6.37
CA LEU A 304 23.31 -40.16 5.04
C LEU A 304 21.86 -40.59 4.72
N PRO A 305 21.42 -41.83 5.01
CA PRO A 305 20.04 -42.21 4.78
C PRO A 305 19.06 -41.41 5.63
N GLN A 306 19.48 -41.00 6.84
CA GLN A 306 18.64 -40.24 7.76
C GLN A 306 18.53 -38.78 7.34
N VAL A 307 19.65 -38.14 7.00
CA VAL A 307 19.67 -36.76 6.45
C VAL A 307 18.84 -36.69 5.15
N TYR A 308 19.00 -37.68 4.27
CA TYR A 308 18.23 -37.76 3.02
C TYR A 308 16.74 -37.97 3.25
N LYS A 309 16.36 -38.89 4.16
CA LYS A 309 14.96 -39.10 4.57
C LYS A 309 14.37 -37.86 5.19
N ASP A 310 15.12 -37.15 6.02
CA ASP A 310 14.65 -35.93 6.68
C ASP A 310 14.50 -34.78 5.68
N ASN A 311 15.39 -34.65 4.70
CA ASN A 311 15.24 -33.67 3.60
C ASN A 311 14.04 -33.99 2.70
N ILE A 312 13.80 -35.26 2.33
CA ILE A 312 12.58 -35.66 1.63
C ILE A 312 11.33 -35.31 2.44
N ARG A 313 11.31 -35.61 3.75
CA ARG A 313 10.18 -35.31 4.64
C ARG A 313 9.94 -33.81 4.76
N ARG A 314 11.00 -33.00 4.92
CA ARG A 314 10.92 -31.53 4.96
C ARG A 314 10.30 -31.00 3.67
N ARG A 315 10.76 -31.48 2.51
CA ARG A 315 10.24 -31.09 1.19
C ARG A 315 8.78 -31.46 0.97
N LYS A 316 8.37 -32.67 1.35
CA LYS A 316 6.97 -33.10 1.23
C LYS A 316 6.04 -32.24 2.08
N ARG A 317 6.38 -32.05 3.36
CA ARG A 317 5.62 -31.18 4.28
C ARG A 317 5.59 -29.74 3.81
N PHE A 318 6.70 -29.27 3.25
CA PHE A 318 6.81 -27.95 2.65
C PHE A 318 5.81 -27.77 1.49
N TRP A 319 5.78 -28.70 0.54
CA TRP A 319 4.89 -28.62 -0.62
C TRP A 319 3.41 -28.61 -0.20
N GLU A 320 3.04 -29.51 0.73
CA GLU A 320 1.67 -29.61 1.25
C GLU A 320 1.25 -28.31 1.96
N ALA A 321 2.11 -27.76 2.82
CA ALA A 321 1.83 -26.52 3.54
C ALA A 321 1.79 -25.29 2.63
N PHE A 322 2.71 -25.19 1.66
CA PHE A 322 2.73 -24.08 0.71
C PHE A 322 1.48 -24.08 -0.18
N GLN A 323 1.07 -25.25 -0.67
CA GLN A 323 -0.13 -25.37 -1.49
C GLN A 323 -1.39 -24.96 -0.72
N ALA A 324 -1.53 -25.38 0.54
CA ALA A 324 -2.65 -24.98 1.39
C ALA A 324 -2.68 -23.46 1.64
N ASP A 325 -1.58 -22.89 2.16
CA ASP A 325 -1.46 -21.46 2.47
C ASP A 325 -1.72 -20.59 1.22
N TYR A 326 -1.20 -21.02 0.07
CA TYR A 326 -1.37 -20.31 -1.18
C TYR A 326 -2.83 -20.33 -1.68
N LEU A 327 -3.51 -21.48 -1.64
CA LEU A 327 -4.91 -21.59 -2.05
C LEU A 327 -5.84 -20.79 -1.14
N ASP A 328 -5.59 -20.79 0.16
CA ASP A 328 -6.34 -19.94 1.09
C ASP A 328 -6.07 -18.45 0.84
N SER A 329 -4.85 -18.08 0.48
CA SER A 329 -4.53 -16.70 0.09
C SER A 329 -5.27 -16.24 -1.17
N LEU A 330 -5.53 -17.15 -2.13
CA LEU A 330 -6.33 -16.85 -3.33
C LEU A 330 -7.80 -16.64 -2.98
N ARG A 331 -8.36 -17.51 -2.11
CA ARG A 331 -9.74 -17.41 -1.61
C ARG A 331 -10.01 -16.12 -0.84
N LEU A 332 -9.01 -15.64 -0.10
CA LEU A 332 -9.10 -14.42 0.73
C LEU A 332 -8.59 -13.15 0.02
N SER A 333 -8.17 -13.23 -1.25
CA SER A 333 -7.58 -12.10 -1.98
C SER A 333 -8.60 -11.07 -2.47
N GLU A 334 -9.89 -11.37 -2.42
CA GLU A 334 -10.93 -10.35 -2.59
C GLU A 334 -11.01 -9.58 -1.27
N VAL A 335 -10.32 -8.45 -1.17
CA VAL A 335 -10.57 -7.50 -0.09
C VAL A 335 -12.01 -7.02 -0.29
N PRO A 336 -12.98 -7.42 0.55
CA PRO A 336 -14.32 -6.90 0.40
C PRO A 336 -14.25 -5.38 0.62
N PRO A 337 -15.00 -4.58 -0.16
CA PRO A 337 -15.18 -3.18 0.19
C PRO A 337 -15.69 -3.13 1.65
N ARG A 338 -15.03 -2.33 2.50
CA ARG A 338 -15.44 -2.24 3.89
C ARG A 338 -16.86 -1.66 3.91
N PRO A 339 -17.83 -2.31 4.59
CA PRO A 339 -19.19 -1.76 4.68
C PRO A 339 -19.13 -0.33 5.25
N GLY A 340 -19.60 0.65 4.47
CA GLY A 340 -19.70 2.06 4.90
C GLY A 340 -18.65 3.05 4.34
N ASP A 341 -17.79 2.65 3.40
CA ASP A 341 -16.88 3.60 2.72
C ASP A 341 -17.68 4.66 1.92
N LEU A 342 -17.56 5.94 2.32
CA LEU A 342 -18.12 7.08 1.59
C LEU A 342 -17.08 7.59 0.59
N TRP A 343 -17.51 7.90 -0.63
CA TRP A 343 -16.66 8.46 -1.68
C TRP A 343 -16.92 9.96 -1.84
N SER A 344 -15.88 10.77 -1.68
CA SER A 344 -15.86 12.17 -2.07
C SER A 344 -15.84 12.24 -3.59
N LYS A 345 -16.72 13.07 -4.17
CA LYS A 345 -16.71 13.39 -5.61
C LYS A 345 -15.55 14.32 -5.98
N ARG A 346 -14.77 14.81 -5.01
CA ARG A 346 -13.64 15.70 -5.24
C ARG A 346 -12.43 14.92 -5.75
N ILE A 347 -11.63 15.59 -6.55
CA ILE A 347 -10.28 15.16 -6.93
C ILE A 347 -9.31 15.94 -6.04
N PRO A 348 -8.25 15.32 -5.48
CA PRO A 348 -7.26 16.02 -4.68
C PRO A 348 -6.63 17.19 -5.42
N LYS A 349 -6.56 18.36 -4.78
CA LYS A 349 -5.93 19.58 -5.31
C LYS A 349 -4.79 20.05 -4.41
N VAL A 350 -3.91 20.89 -4.97
CA VAL A 350 -2.88 21.57 -4.18
C VAL A 350 -3.53 22.41 -3.09
N GLY A 351 -2.99 22.36 -1.88
CA GLY A 351 -3.56 23.02 -0.70
C GLY A 351 -4.61 22.21 0.05
N ASP A 352 -5.04 21.04 -0.46
CA ASP A 352 -5.99 20.20 0.27
C ASP A 352 -5.35 19.61 1.54
N LEU A 353 -6.09 19.70 2.64
CA LEU A 353 -5.78 19.00 3.88
C LEU A 353 -6.40 17.62 3.85
N ILE A 354 -5.60 16.62 4.17
CA ILE A 354 -6.00 15.22 4.10
C ILE A 354 -5.59 14.46 5.36
N MET A 355 -6.28 13.36 5.64
CA MET A 355 -5.79 12.33 6.56
C MET A 355 -5.25 11.14 5.76
N ILE A 356 -4.09 10.64 6.17
CA ILE A 356 -3.45 9.46 5.61
C ILE A 356 -3.70 8.31 6.56
N HIS A 357 -4.41 7.30 6.05
CA HIS A 357 -4.53 6.02 6.71
C HIS A 357 -3.52 5.06 6.10
N ASP A 358 -2.58 4.61 6.94
CA ASP A 358 -1.67 3.53 6.56
C ASP A 358 -2.44 2.20 6.46
N VAL A 359 -1.89 1.25 5.71
CA VAL A 359 -2.45 -0.10 5.52
C VAL A 359 -2.58 -0.82 6.87
N ASP A 360 -1.66 -0.54 7.79
CA ASP A 360 -1.64 -1.10 9.14
C ASP A 360 -2.59 -0.34 10.07
N SER A 361 -3.66 -1.02 10.52
CA SER A 361 -4.76 -0.41 11.27
C SER A 361 -4.38 0.09 12.66
N LYS A 362 -3.22 -0.33 13.19
CA LYS A 362 -2.71 0.05 14.51
C LYS A 362 -2.05 1.44 14.52
N ILE A 363 -1.65 1.97 13.36
CA ILE A 363 -0.99 3.28 13.27
C ILE A 363 -2.05 4.38 13.26
N LYS A 364 -1.95 5.33 14.21
CA LYS A 364 -2.84 6.50 14.25
C LYS A 364 -2.76 7.27 12.92
N PRO A 365 -3.90 7.65 12.31
CA PRO A 365 -3.92 8.35 11.03
C PRO A 365 -3.17 9.68 11.14
N LYS A 366 -2.34 9.96 10.13
CA LYS A 366 -1.50 11.17 10.09
C LYS A 366 -2.20 12.24 9.27
N ARG A 367 -2.05 13.51 9.66
CA ARG A 367 -2.54 14.64 8.85
C ARG A 367 -1.46 15.04 7.84
N ALA A 368 -1.88 15.46 6.67
CA ALA A 368 -0.96 15.92 5.64
C ALA A 368 -1.54 17.03 4.78
N LEU A 369 -0.66 17.85 4.22
CA LEU A 369 -0.97 18.88 3.24
C LEU A 369 -0.55 18.41 1.84
N VAL A 370 -1.43 18.54 0.85
CA VAL A 370 -1.10 18.27 -0.55
C VAL A 370 -0.28 19.43 -1.12
N LEU A 371 1.00 19.17 -1.42
CA LEU A 371 1.92 20.15 -2.00
C LEU A 371 1.85 20.16 -3.53
N LYS A 372 1.82 18.97 -4.13
CA LYS A 372 1.81 18.81 -5.60
C LYS A 372 1.01 17.57 -5.99
N THR A 373 0.17 17.70 -7.01
CA THR A 373 -0.51 16.58 -7.64
C THR A 373 0.42 15.97 -8.70
N LEU A 374 0.52 14.64 -8.75
CA LEU A 374 1.31 13.91 -9.73
C LEU A 374 0.35 13.17 -10.67
N PRO A 375 -0.04 13.80 -11.80
CA PRO A 375 -0.89 13.13 -12.78
C PRO A 375 -0.12 11.97 -13.43
N SER A 376 -0.86 10.91 -13.74
CA SER A 376 -0.38 9.82 -14.59
C SER A 376 -0.43 10.21 -16.08
N ASP A 377 0.10 9.35 -16.95
CA ASP A 377 0.08 9.54 -18.41
C ASP A 377 -1.33 9.76 -19.01
N ASP A 378 -2.37 9.25 -18.34
CA ASP A 378 -3.78 9.42 -18.70
C ASP A 378 -4.43 10.68 -18.08
N GLY A 379 -3.62 11.58 -17.51
CA GLY A 379 -4.07 12.82 -16.84
C GLY A 379 -4.70 12.62 -15.46
N ALA A 380 -4.96 11.38 -15.04
CA ALA A 380 -5.61 11.10 -13.75
C ALA A 380 -4.62 11.15 -12.57
N ILE A 381 -5.04 11.76 -11.46
CA ILE A 381 -4.21 11.93 -10.25
C ILE A 381 -4.33 10.68 -9.37
N ARG A 382 -3.25 9.88 -9.31
CA ARG A 382 -3.17 8.66 -8.47
C ARG A 382 -2.18 8.76 -7.32
N SER A 383 -1.31 9.76 -7.36
CA SER A 383 -0.33 10.05 -6.32
C SER A 383 -0.19 11.56 -6.14
N CYS A 384 0.12 11.98 -4.91
CA CYS A 384 0.46 13.36 -4.60
C CYS A 384 1.73 13.40 -3.77
N LYS A 385 2.51 14.48 -3.94
CA LYS A 385 3.55 14.87 -2.99
C LYS A 385 2.87 15.57 -1.80
N VAL A 386 3.06 15.04 -0.61
CA VAL A 386 2.38 15.47 0.61
C VAL A 386 3.39 15.78 1.71
N ARG A 387 3.07 16.78 2.54
CA ARG A 387 3.85 17.15 3.73
C ARG A 387 3.20 16.55 4.98
N ILE A 388 3.96 15.78 5.75
CA ILE A 388 3.56 15.17 7.03
C ILE A 388 4.48 15.73 8.11
N GLY A 389 3.99 16.69 8.90
CA GLY A 389 4.85 17.45 9.82
C GLY A 389 5.92 18.22 9.03
N THR A 390 7.19 17.97 9.32
CA THR A 390 8.34 18.55 8.60
C THR A 390 8.75 17.76 7.37
N ASN A 391 8.34 16.49 7.25
CA ASN A 391 8.82 15.58 6.20
C ASN A 391 7.91 15.60 4.97
N GLU A 392 8.52 15.54 3.79
CA GLU A 392 7.80 15.39 2.52
C GLU A 392 7.84 13.92 2.06
N SER A 393 6.71 13.41 1.57
CA SER A 393 6.63 12.05 1.02
C SER A 393 5.68 12.00 -0.18
N ILE A 394 5.91 11.06 -1.09
CA ILE A 394 4.97 10.79 -2.18
C ILE A 394 4.05 9.66 -1.72
N ARG A 395 2.74 9.90 -1.80
CA ARG A 395 1.73 8.96 -1.31
C ARG A 395 0.62 8.74 -2.34
N PRO A 396 0.04 7.53 -2.37
CA PRO A 396 -1.07 7.22 -3.25
C PRO A 396 -2.39 7.83 -2.76
N VAL A 397 -3.24 8.27 -3.70
CA VAL A 397 -4.56 8.85 -3.40
C VAL A 397 -5.48 7.85 -2.68
N SER A 398 -5.29 6.55 -2.88
CA SER A 398 -6.06 5.49 -2.19
C SER A 398 -5.87 5.49 -0.66
N SER A 399 -4.74 6.01 -0.18
CA SER A 399 -4.46 6.16 1.26
C SER A 399 -5.09 7.42 1.86
N PHE A 400 -5.61 8.33 1.03
CA PHE A 400 -6.11 9.61 1.46
C PHE A 400 -7.56 9.54 1.94
N ARG A 401 -7.85 10.45 2.85
CA ARG A 401 -9.17 10.77 3.35
C ARG A 401 -9.37 12.28 3.26
N ASP A 402 -10.48 12.67 2.65
CA ASP A 402 -10.80 14.06 2.37
C ASP A 402 -11.28 14.75 3.66
N LEU A 403 -10.55 15.77 4.13
CA LEU A 403 -11.00 16.61 5.27
C LEU A 403 -11.98 17.70 4.83
N GLU A 404 -12.28 17.82 3.53
CA GLU A 404 -13.12 18.87 2.95
C GLU A 404 -12.58 20.29 3.27
N LEU A 405 -11.26 20.45 3.33
CA LEU A 405 -10.56 21.69 3.66
C LEU A 405 -9.43 21.95 2.66
N ASN A 406 -9.34 23.18 2.15
CA ASN A 406 -8.21 23.66 1.37
C ASN A 406 -7.65 24.94 2.01
N VAL A 407 -6.32 25.07 2.07
CA VAL A 407 -5.64 26.23 2.68
C VAL A 407 -5.92 27.52 1.93
N TYR A 408 -6.17 27.45 0.62
CA TYR A 408 -6.49 28.59 -0.22
C TYR A 408 -7.98 28.93 -0.26
N ASP A 409 -8.85 28.13 0.36
CA ASP A 409 -10.27 28.46 0.45
C ASP A 409 -10.45 29.65 1.41
N THR A 410 -10.92 30.78 0.88
CA THR A 410 -11.44 31.88 1.70
C THR A 410 -12.69 31.40 2.44
N TYR A 411 -12.55 31.12 3.73
CA TYR A 411 -13.70 30.96 4.61
C TYR A 411 -14.39 32.32 4.76
N GLN A 412 -15.42 32.58 3.95
CA GLN A 412 -16.35 33.67 4.21
C GLN A 412 -17.13 33.35 5.49
N HIS A 413 -16.56 33.71 6.64
CA HIS A 413 -17.37 34.08 7.79
C HIS A 413 -18.04 35.40 7.43
N GLN A 414 -19.32 35.36 7.05
CA GLN A 414 -20.15 36.56 7.12
C GLN A 414 -20.43 36.83 8.60
N ASP A 415 -19.43 37.38 9.29
CA ASP A 415 -19.68 38.13 10.51
C ASP A 415 -20.24 39.47 10.04
N SER A 416 -21.56 39.64 10.17
CA SER A 416 -22.25 40.89 9.92
C SER A 416 -22.04 41.89 11.07
N VAL A 417 -20.79 42.03 11.51
CA VAL A 417 -20.35 43.07 12.43
C VAL A 417 -18.99 43.52 11.91
N GLY A 418 -18.94 44.73 11.36
CA GLY A 418 -17.78 45.27 10.68
C GLY A 418 -16.55 45.24 11.56
N PHE A 419 -15.60 44.38 11.21
CA PHE A 419 -14.19 44.57 11.52
C PHE A 419 -13.38 44.12 10.30
N ASP A 420 -12.61 45.05 9.77
CA ASP A 420 -11.69 44.89 8.67
C ASP A 420 -10.70 43.76 8.98
N HIS A 421 -10.71 42.67 8.21
CA HIS A 421 -9.65 41.68 8.32
C HIS A 421 -9.12 41.26 6.95
N LYS A 422 -7.87 41.68 6.74
CA LYS A 422 -6.93 41.22 5.71
C LYS A 422 -6.97 39.69 5.58
N ILE A 423 -7.17 39.25 4.35
CA ILE A 423 -7.15 37.87 3.89
C ILE A 423 -5.76 37.24 4.15
N SER A 424 -5.75 35.92 4.41
CA SER A 424 -4.65 34.93 4.34
C SER A 424 -3.99 34.42 5.63
N GLN A 425 -4.00 35.13 6.76
CA GLN A 425 -3.34 34.61 7.98
C GLN A 425 -4.22 33.69 8.84
N ALA A 426 -5.53 33.94 8.93
CA ALA A 426 -6.42 33.22 9.85
C ALA A 426 -6.50 31.69 9.62
N ASN A 427 -6.46 31.23 8.36
CA ASN A 427 -6.47 29.79 8.04
C ASN A 427 -5.15 29.10 8.42
N ILE A 428 -4.03 29.82 8.30
CA ILE A 428 -2.70 29.33 8.69
C ILE A 428 -2.60 29.29 10.21
N THR A 429 -3.09 30.32 10.92
CA THR A 429 -3.11 30.37 12.39
C THR A 429 -3.97 29.26 12.99
N ARG A 430 -5.17 29.01 12.44
CA ARG A 430 -6.05 27.91 12.88
C ARG A 430 -5.45 26.53 12.57
N PHE A 431 -4.65 26.41 11.51
CA PHE A 431 -3.88 25.21 11.22
C PHE A 431 -2.65 25.06 12.13
N LYS A 432 -2.01 26.17 12.56
CA LYS A 432 -0.94 26.20 13.57
C LYS A 432 -1.47 25.79 14.95
N GLU A 433 -2.65 26.27 15.36
CA GLU A 433 -3.34 25.90 16.60
C GLU A 433 -3.75 24.42 16.64
N LEU A 434 -4.17 23.84 15.51
CA LEU A 434 -4.48 22.41 15.38
C LEU A 434 -3.22 21.53 15.19
N ASN A 435 -2.13 22.17 14.74
CA ASN A 435 -0.74 21.75 14.50
C ASN A 435 0.10 21.30 15.70
N GLY A 436 0.33 22.21 16.64
CA GLY A 436 1.61 22.21 17.35
C GLY A 436 2.77 22.43 16.36
N ASN A 437 3.32 23.65 16.33
CA ASN A 437 4.55 24.08 15.66
C ASN A 437 5.00 23.29 14.40
N CYS A 438 4.20 23.30 13.34
CA CYS A 438 4.54 22.67 12.05
C CYS A 438 4.12 23.53 10.84
N VAL A 439 4.50 24.81 10.84
CA VAL A 439 4.58 25.64 9.63
C VAL A 439 5.78 26.57 9.82
N PRO A 440 6.71 26.71 8.85
CA PRO A 440 7.76 27.72 8.93
C PRO A 440 7.16 29.13 8.89
N ASP A 441 7.92 30.12 9.34
CA ASP A 441 7.53 31.53 9.43
C ASP A 441 7.02 32.11 8.10
#